data_AF-A0A7Y9GRZ9-F1
#
_entry.id   AF-A0A7Y9GRZ9-F1
#
_cell.length_a   1.000
_cell.length_b   1.000
_cell.length_c   1.000
_cell.angle_alpha   90.00
_cell.angle_beta   90.00
_cell.angle_gamma   90.00
#
_symmetry.space_group_name_H-M   'P 1'
#
loop_
_entity.id
_entity.type
_entity.pdbx_description
1 polymer ?
#
loop_
_entity_poly.entity_id
_entity_poly.type
_entity_poly.pdbx_seq_one_letter_code
_entity_poly.pdbx_strand_id
1 'polypeptide(L)'
;MIDAISVLEEMTADAVSVIERAAGGASVCSFTKSGVPVPGVKYAEGRWVALRELKLQGATPAAVAQLSATWRERLSGLHARDAGSDWLAYASGGVDALAEFHSRLAAEPWWGNLDHNP
;
A
#
# COMPACT_ATOMS: atom_id res chain seq x y z
N MET A 1 5.91 11.93 16.94
CA MET A 1 6.57 10.93 16.07
C MET A 1 5.54 9.89 15.72
N ILE A 2 4.97 10.00 14.51
CA ILE A 2 4.16 8.93 13.94
C ILE A 2 5.09 7.73 13.75
N ASP A 3 4.77 6.60 14.37
CA ASP A 3 5.61 5.41 14.25
C ASP A 3 5.29 4.63 12.97
N ALA A 4 6.34 4.12 12.33
CA ALA A 4 6.22 3.43 11.04
C ALA A 4 5.32 2.19 11.09
N ILE A 5 5.21 1.57 12.26
CA ILE A 5 4.39 0.38 12.44
C ILE A 5 2.90 0.75 12.52
N SER A 6 2.52 1.79 13.26
CA SER A 6 1.14 2.27 13.34
C SER A 6 0.62 2.75 12.00
N VAL A 7 1.43 3.49 11.22
CA VAL A 7 1.04 3.87 9.84
C VAL A 7 0.79 2.66 8.98
N LEU A 8 1.70 1.67 9.06
CA LEU A 8 1.58 0.45 8.30
C LEU A 8 0.33 -0.34 8.68
N GLU A 9 0.04 -0.43 9.97
CA GLU A 9 -1.11 -1.15 10.51
C GLU A 9 -2.44 -0.47 10.17
N GLU A 10 -2.52 0.86 10.29
CA GLU A 10 -3.68 1.65 9.87
C GLU A 10 -3.96 1.45 8.38
N MET A 11 -2.96 1.66 7.52
CA MET A 11 -3.13 1.50 6.08
C MET A 11 -3.46 0.06 5.68
N THR A 12 -2.92 -0.93 6.40
CA THR A 12 -3.24 -2.35 6.18
C THR A 12 -4.70 -2.63 6.57
N ALA A 13 -5.16 -2.11 7.71
CA ALA A 13 -6.55 -2.26 8.16
C ALA A 13 -7.53 -1.61 7.20
N ASP A 14 -7.22 -0.44 6.65
CA ASP A 14 -8.05 0.23 5.65
C ASP A 14 -8.18 -0.60 4.37
N ALA A 15 -7.07 -1.13 3.86
CA ALA A 15 -7.09 -1.99 2.66
C ALA A 15 -7.92 -3.27 2.90
N VAL A 16 -7.77 -3.89 4.07
CA VAL A 16 -8.57 -5.04 4.49
C VAL A 16 -10.05 -4.69 4.57
N SER A 17 -10.42 -3.57 5.20
CA SER A 17 -11.81 -3.13 5.30
C SER A 17 -12.47 -2.92 3.93
N VAL A 18 -11.75 -2.39 2.95
CA VAL A 18 -12.26 -2.24 1.58
C VAL A 18 -12.56 -3.61 0.95
N ILE A 19 -11.65 -4.57 1.10
CA ILE A 19 -11.82 -5.93 0.56
C ILE A 19 -13.03 -6.61 1.22
N GLU A 20 -13.15 -6.55 2.55
CA GLU A 20 -14.23 -7.19 3.30
C GLU A 20 -15.60 -6.60 2.95
N ARG A 21 -15.70 -5.27 2.82
CA ARG A 21 -16.94 -4.60 2.39
C ARG A 21 -17.39 -5.04 1.01
N ALA A 22 -16.46 -5.15 0.07
CA ALA A 22 -16.76 -5.60 -1.28
C ALA A 22 -17.11 -7.11 -1.34
N ALA A 23 -16.59 -7.91 -0.41
CA ALA A 23 -16.90 -9.33 -0.25
C ALA A 23 -18.20 -9.60 0.55
N GLY A 24 -19.01 -8.57 0.84
CA GLY A 24 -20.26 -8.71 1.60
C GLY A 24 -20.04 -9.07 3.08
N GLY A 25 -18.91 -8.66 3.67
CA GLY A 25 -18.55 -8.93 5.06
C GLY A 25 -17.80 -10.26 5.28
N ALA A 26 -17.45 -10.98 4.22
CA ALA A 26 -16.57 -12.14 4.34
C ALA A 26 -15.13 -11.71 4.65
N SER A 27 -14.47 -12.43 5.56
CA SER A 27 -13.07 -12.13 5.92
C SER A 27 -12.13 -12.26 4.71
N VAL A 28 -11.05 -11.47 4.68
CA VAL A 28 -10.02 -11.53 3.62
C VAL A 28 -9.43 -12.93 3.46
N CYS A 29 -9.26 -13.67 4.56
CA CYS A 29 -8.77 -15.05 4.54
C CYS A 29 -9.74 -16.01 3.84
N SER A 30 -11.06 -15.81 4.00
CA SER A 30 -12.07 -16.61 3.30
C SER A 30 -12.14 -16.24 1.82
N PHE A 31 -12.00 -14.95 1.50
CA PHE A 31 -12.04 -14.43 0.15
C PHE A 31 -10.87 -14.93 -0.71
N THR A 32 -9.64 -14.74 -0.24
CA THR A 32 -8.42 -15.16 -0.99
C THR A 32 -8.38 -16.67 -1.24
N LYS A 33 -8.91 -17.48 -0.32
CA LYS A 33 -9.02 -18.94 -0.48
C LYS A 33 -10.08 -19.37 -1.48
N SER A 34 -11.16 -18.59 -1.63
CA SER A 34 -12.29 -18.94 -2.52
C SER A 34 -11.96 -18.76 -4.01
N GLY A 35 -10.96 -17.91 -4.33
CA GLY A 35 -10.57 -17.62 -5.71
C GLY A 35 -11.64 -16.89 -6.54
N VAL A 36 -12.75 -16.47 -5.94
CA VAL A 36 -13.83 -15.77 -6.62
C VAL A 36 -13.40 -14.33 -6.89
N PRO A 37 -13.34 -13.87 -8.15
CA PRO A 37 -13.07 -12.47 -8.44
C PRO A 37 -14.21 -11.60 -7.92
N VAL A 38 -13.93 -10.65 -7.04
CA VAL A 38 -14.87 -9.57 -6.72
C VAL A 38 -14.50 -8.36 -7.59
N PRO A 39 -15.40 -7.90 -8.47
CA PRO A 39 -15.14 -6.71 -9.27
C PRO A 39 -14.79 -5.50 -8.39
N GLY A 40 -13.72 -4.79 -8.74
CA GLY A 40 -13.34 -3.55 -8.06
C GLY A 40 -12.47 -3.68 -6.81
N VAL A 41 -12.06 -4.88 -6.38
CA VAL A 41 -11.18 -5.04 -5.19
C VAL A 41 -9.70 -5.14 -5.50
N LYS A 42 -9.32 -5.33 -6.77
CA LYS A 42 -7.93 -5.59 -7.15
C LYS A 42 -6.98 -4.49 -6.70
N TYR A 43 -7.42 -3.23 -6.77
CA TYR A 43 -6.65 -2.10 -6.24
C TYR A 43 -6.40 -2.21 -4.73
N ALA A 44 -7.43 -2.51 -3.93
CA ALA A 44 -7.29 -2.71 -2.49
C ALA A 44 -6.44 -3.94 -2.14
N GLU A 45 -6.56 -5.02 -2.92
CA GLU A 45 -5.71 -6.21 -2.81
C GLU A 45 -4.24 -5.87 -3.04
N GLY A 46 -3.92 -5.08 -4.07
CA GLY A 46 -2.57 -4.58 -4.34
C GLY A 46 -1.99 -3.76 -3.19
N ARG A 47 -2.80 -2.84 -2.64
CA ARG A 47 -2.41 -2.06 -1.45
C ARG A 47 -2.07 -2.97 -0.27
N TRP A 48 -2.96 -3.92 0.05
CA TRP A 48 -2.77 -4.85 1.16
C TRP A 48 -1.51 -5.71 1.01
N VAL A 49 -1.28 -6.27 -0.18
CA VAL A 49 -0.09 -7.11 -0.43
C VAL A 49 1.20 -6.30 -0.29
N ALA A 50 1.28 -5.11 -0.89
CA ALA A 50 2.47 -4.27 -0.80
C ALA A 50 2.81 -3.87 0.65
N LEU A 51 1.81 -3.51 1.45
CA LEU A 51 2.00 -3.16 2.86
C LEU A 51 2.43 -4.38 3.70
N ARG A 52 1.89 -5.56 3.41
CA ARG A 52 2.30 -6.80 4.08
C ARG A 52 3.73 -7.19 3.72
N GLU A 53 4.12 -7.07 2.45
CA GLU A 53 5.51 -7.27 2.02
C GLU A 53 6.46 -6.29 2.73
N LEU A 54 6.06 -5.02 2.86
CA LEU A 54 6.82 -4.01 3.58
C LEU A 54 6.96 -4.36 5.07
N LYS A 55 5.90 -4.85 5.72
CA LYS A 55 5.93 -5.34 7.11
C LYS A 55 6.96 -6.45 7.30
N LEU A 56 6.96 -7.42 6.39
CA LEU A 56 7.90 -8.54 6.42
C LEU A 56 9.36 -8.10 6.23
N GLN A 57 9.60 -6.97 5.57
CA GLN A 57 10.92 -6.35 5.38
C GLN A 57 11.27 -5.33 6.48
N GLY A 58 10.44 -5.20 7.53
CA GLY A 58 10.71 -4.36 8.69
C GLY A 58 10.38 -2.87 8.50
N ALA A 59 9.67 -2.48 7.44
CA ALA A 59 9.18 -1.12 7.20
C ALA A 59 10.24 0.00 7.31
N THR A 60 11.49 -0.30 6.92
CA THR A 60 12.59 0.67 6.93
C THR A 60 12.57 1.55 5.67
N PRO A 61 13.21 2.75 5.68
CA PRO A 61 13.30 3.59 4.49
C PRO A 61 13.89 2.87 3.26
N ALA A 62 14.90 2.02 3.49
CA ALA A 62 15.51 1.21 2.44
C ALA A 62 14.52 0.17 1.87
N ALA A 63 13.76 -0.51 2.74
CA ALA A 63 12.73 -1.46 2.33
C ALA A 63 11.62 -0.77 1.51
N VAL A 64 11.16 0.42 1.92
CA VAL A 64 10.16 1.20 1.16
C VAL A 64 10.69 1.55 -0.22
N ALA A 65 11.92 2.05 -0.32
CA ALA A 65 12.51 2.45 -1.59
C ALA A 65 12.67 1.27 -2.56
N GLN A 66 13.21 0.14 -2.06
CA GLN A 66 13.38 -1.08 -2.85
C GLN A 66 12.04 -1.62 -3.32
N LEU A 67 11.07 -1.74 -2.41
CA LEU A 67 9.77 -2.31 -2.75
C LEU A 67 9.00 -1.38 -3.71
N SER A 68 9.12 -0.06 -3.55
CA SER A 68 8.54 0.92 -4.48
C SER A 68 9.09 0.75 -5.89
N ALA A 69 10.40 0.51 -6.05
CA ALA A 69 11.01 0.26 -7.35
C ALA A 69 10.48 -1.04 -7.98
N THR A 70 10.42 -2.14 -7.20
CA THR A 70 9.89 -3.42 -7.66
C THR A 70 8.43 -3.33 -8.12
N TRP A 71 7.58 -2.64 -7.38
CA TRP A 71 6.17 -2.48 -7.74
C TRP A 71 5.96 -1.58 -8.96
N ARG A 72 6.77 -0.53 -9.13
CA ARG A 72 6.75 0.31 -10.34
C ARG A 72 7.21 -0.45 -11.58
N GLU A 73 8.27 -1.25 -11.46
CA GLU A 73 8.73 -2.11 -12.56
C GLU A 73 7.65 -3.11 -12.97
N ARG A 74 6.98 -3.73 -11.99
CA ARG A 74 5.83 -4.61 -12.24
C ARG A 74 4.72 -3.87 -13.00
N LEU A 75 4.32 -2.68 -12.55
CA LEU A 75 3.29 -1.88 -13.22
C LEU A 75 3.71 -1.52 -14.66
N SER A 76 4.95 -1.08 -14.86
CA SER A 76 5.49 -0.78 -16.20
C SER A 76 5.47 -1.99 -17.12
N GLY A 77 5.86 -3.18 -16.62
CA GLY A 77 5.80 -4.42 -17.39
C GLY A 77 4.38 -4.84 -17.75
N LEU A 78 3.40 -4.55 -16.89
CA LEU A 78 1.99 -4.79 -17.18
C LEU A 78 1.45 -3.85 -18.27
N HIS A 79 1.82 -2.57 -18.23
CA HIS A 79 1.49 -1.62 -19.31
C HIS A 79 2.11 -2.02 -20.64
N ALA A 80 3.39 -2.43 -20.64
CA ALA A 80 4.11 -2.78 -21.87
C ALA A 80 3.49 -3.97 -22.63
N ARG A 81 2.78 -4.85 -21.93
CA ARG A 81 2.13 -6.04 -22.51
C ARG A 81 0.62 -5.94 -22.64
N ASP A 82 0.05 -4.74 -22.43
CA ASP A 82 -1.40 -4.48 -22.45
C ASP A 82 -2.18 -5.45 -21.54
N ALA A 83 -1.70 -5.61 -20.30
CA ALA A 83 -2.34 -6.49 -19.34
C ALA A 83 -3.76 -6.00 -18.99
N GLY A 84 -4.66 -6.95 -18.69
CA GLY A 84 -6.04 -6.62 -18.32
C GLY A 84 -6.15 -5.67 -17.12
N SER A 85 -7.25 -4.92 -17.08
CA SER A 85 -7.53 -3.86 -16.10
C SER A 85 -7.36 -4.29 -14.64
N ASP A 86 -7.68 -5.55 -14.32
CA ASP A 86 -7.52 -6.11 -12.97
C ASP A 86 -6.06 -6.16 -12.53
N TRP A 87 -5.16 -6.53 -13.43
CA TRP A 87 -3.72 -6.59 -13.15
C TRP A 87 -3.13 -5.18 -13.01
N LEU A 88 -3.57 -4.25 -13.85
CA LEU A 88 -3.18 -2.84 -13.76
C LEU A 88 -3.67 -2.22 -12.43
N ALA A 89 -4.92 -2.46 -12.05
CA ALA A 89 -5.48 -2.00 -10.78
C ALA A 89 -4.70 -2.58 -9.59
N TYR A 90 -4.40 -3.88 -9.60
CA TYR A 90 -3.58 -4.52 -8.58
C TYR A 90 -2.20 -3.90 -8.44
N ALA A 91 -1.44 -3.77 -9.54
CA ALA A 91 -0.11 -3.20 -9.47
C ALA A 91 -0.11 -1.72 -9.08
N SER A 92 -1.07 -0.94 -9.57
CA SER A 92 -1.24 0.47 -9.20
C SER A 92 -1.52 0.63 -7.70
N GLY A 93 -2.39 -0.22 -7.13
CA GLY A 93 -2.69 -0.20 -5.70
C GLY A 93 -1.46 -0.38 -4.83
N GLY A 94 -0.55 -1.30 -5.18
CA GLY A 94 0.68 -1.47 -4.41
C GLY A 94 1.66 -0.30 -4.56
N VAL A 95 1.78 0.29 -5.76
CA VAL A 95 2.60 1.50 -5.97
C VAL A 95 2.08 2.66 -5.12
N ASP A 96 0.77 2.90 -5.16
CA ASP A 96 0.14 4.01 -4.45
C ASP A 96 0.22 3.83 -2.92
N ALA A 97 0.05 2.60 -2.42
CA ALA A 97 0.22 2.31 -1.00
C ALA A 97 1.63 2.63 -0.48
N LEU A 98 2.68 2.27 -1.24
CA LEU A 98 4.06 2.52 -0.83
C LEU A 98 4.41 4.02 -0.90
N ALA A 99 3.90 4.73 -1.91
CA ALA A 99 4.06 6.18 -2.03
C ALA A 99 3.33 6.93 -0.89
N GLU A 100 2.13 6.50 -0.53
CA GLU A 100 1.37 7.05 0.59
C GLU A 100 2.06 6.79 1.93
N PHE A 101 2.54 5.56 2.16
CA PHE A 101 3.30 5.22 3.37
C PHE A 101 4.53 6.12 3.53
N HIS A 102 5.31 6.27 2.45
CA HIS A 102 6.48 7.14 2.45
C HIS A 102 6.12 8.60 2.77
N SER A 103 5.03 9.10 2.18
CA SER A 103 4.56 10.47 2.39
C SER A 103 4.12 10.71 3.83
N ARG A 104 3.41 9.76 4.45
CA ARG A 104 2.97 9.84 5.85
C ARG A 104 4.14 9.83 6.84
N LEU A 105 5.24 9.13 6.53
CA LEU A 105 6.46 9.16 7.34
C LEU A 105 7.31 10.41 7.12
N ALA A 106 7.30 10.98 5.92
CA ALA A 106 7.99 12.23 5.60
C ALA A 106 7.26 13.47 6.16
N ALA A 107 5.97 13.34 6.47
CA ALA A 107 5.14 14.38 7.05
C ALA A 107 5.37 14.57 8.57
N GLU A 108 6.62 14.75 9.02
CA GLU A 108 6.95 15.60 10.20
C GLU A 108 8.45 15.95 10.27
N PRO A 109 8.86 17.15 10.75
CA PRO A 109 8.02 18.29 11.11
C PRO A 109 8.50 19.66 10.56
N TRP A 110 7.56 20.48 10.08
CA TRP A 110 7.78 21.93 9.93
C TRP A 110 7.27 22.63 11.19
N TRP A 111 8.15 22.78 12.18
CA TRP A 111 8.09 23.88 13.13
C TRP A 111 9.16 24.91 12.74
N GLY A 112 8.74 26.16 12.70
CA GLY A 112 9.63 27.29 12.47
C GLY A 112 10.72 27.36 13.54
N ASN A 113 11.97 27.31 13.09
CA ASN A 113 13.10 27.95 13.76
C ASN A 113 12.95 29.48 13.62
N LEU A 114 12.02 30.06 14.38
CA LEU A 114 12.06 31.48 14.74
C LEU A 114 12.35 31.62 16.23
N ASP A 115 13.29 30.83 16.74
CA ASP A 115 14.09 31.21 17.90
C ASP A 115 15.30 32.00 17.37
N HIS A 116 15.06 33.24 16.96
CA HIS A 116 16.08 34.28 17.02
C HIS A 116 15.60 35.34 18.00
N ASN A 117 15.90 35.07 19.27
CA ASN A 117 16.14 36.11 20.26
C ASN A 117 17.65 36.44 20.18
N PRO A 118 18.06 37.71 20.24
CA PRO A 118 17.89 38.52 21.45
C PRO A 118 17.07 39.81 21.29
#